data_AF-A0A7N0RIG2-F1
#
_entry.id   AF-A0A7N0RIG2-F1
#
_cell.length_a   1.000
_cell.length_b   1.000
_cell.length_c   1.000
_cell.angle_alpha   90.00
_cell.angle_beta   90.00
_cell.angle_gamma   90.00
#
_symmetry.space_group_name_H-M   'P 1'
#
loop_
_entity.id
_entity.type
_entity.pdbx_description
1 polymer ?
#
loop_
_entity_poly.entity_id
_entity_poly.type
_entity_poly.pdbx_seq_one_letter_code
_entity_poly.pdbx_strand_id
1 'polypeptide(L)'
;MKTIPLILLGCGGVGRQLIQHIVSCRSLHADQGVRLRVLGVSDSKTLLAVSNVSTAELDDGSLLEICRVKSRGSSFTALAGFGEFQVFTDLEVIRKVLDSAMLLGRSAGLALVDCSASSDTLKVLNQVVDLDCCVVLANKKPLTAALEDYDKLVSNPRCVRYESTVGAGLPVIASLNRIISSGDPINNVVGSLSGTLGYVMSEIEEGKPFSEVVKVAKALGYTEPDPRDDLSGMDVARKGLIVARLLGWRINLDNIKENMFLTYKSLAD
;
A
#
# COMPACT_ATOMS: atom_id res chain seq x y z
N MET A 1 -27.40 -2.39 3.42
CA MET A 1 -26.10 -1.82 3.04
C MET A 1 -25.10 -2.09 4.15
N LYS A 2 -23.99 -2.77 3.85
CA LYS A 2 -22.92 -3.07 4.82
C LYS A 2 -21.96 -1.88 4.90
N THR A 3 -21.81 -1.31 6.10
CA THR A 3 -20.85 -0.22 6.33
C THR A 3 -19.51 -0.79 6.77
N ILE A 4 -18.44 -0.42 6.08
CA ILE A 4 -17.08 -0.86 6.38
C ILE A 4 -16.29 0.37 6.86
N PRO A 5 -16.01 0.50 8.16
CA PRO A 5 -15.13 1.55 8.65
C PRO A 5 -13.70 1.29 8.19
N LEU A 6 -12.99 2.33 7.76
CA LEU A 6 -11.59 2.20 7.37
C LEU A 6 -10.73 3.38 7.85
N ILE A 7 -9.48 3.06 8.19
CA ILE A 7 -8.42 4.05 8.44
C ILE A 7 -7.33 3.82 7.39
N LEU A 8 -6.92 4.91 6.72
CA LEU A 8 -5.88 4.87 5.70
C LEU A 8 -4.55 5.34 6.29
N LEU A 9 -3.52 4.49 6.24
CA LEU A 9 -2.15 4.86 6.55
C LEU A 9 -1.43 5.28 5.26
N GLY A 10 -0.93 6.50 5.23
CA GLY A 10 -0.18 7.04 4.09
C GLY A 10 -1.04 7.70 3.01
N CYS A 11 -1.00 9.03 2.96
CA CYS A 11 -1.69 9.85 1.96
C CYS A 11 -0.75 10.33 0.84
N GLY A 12 0.06 9.40 0.30
CA GLY A 12 0.95 9.62 -0.86
C GLY A 12 0.20 9.57 -2.20
N GLY A 13 0.89 9.18 -3.28
CA GLY A 13 0.25 9.00 -4.60
C GLY A 13 -0.90 7.99 -4.57
N VAL A 14 -0.63 6.78 -4.07
CA VAL A 14 -1.63 5.69 -3.96
C VAL A 14 -2.76 6.07 -3.00
N GLY A 15 -2.43 6.57 -1.81
CA GLY A 15 -3.43 6.93 -0.80
C GLY A 15 -4.40 8.01 -1.28
N ARG A 16 -3.90 9.07 -1.95
CA ARG A 16 -4.76 10.11 -2.54
C ARG A 16 -5.65 9.56 -3.64
N GLN A 17 -5.11 8.71 -4.53
CA GLN A 17 -5.91 8.11 -5.59
C GLN A 17 -7.01 7.22 -5.03
N LEU A 18 -6.72 6.45 -3.98
CA LEU A 18 -7.72 5.64 -3.30
C LEU A 18 -8.83 6.49 -2.68
N ILE A 19 -8.48 7.60 -2.00
CA ILE A 19 -9.48 8.53 -1.47
C ILE A 19 -10.36 9.10 -2.58
N GLN A 20 -9.76 9.58 -3.68
CA GLN A 20 -10.49 10.11 -4.83
C GLN A 20 -11.43 9.06 -5.43
N HIS A 21 -10.97 7.80 -5.57
CA HIS A 21 -11.81 6.69 -6.01
C HIS A 21 -12.95 6.39 -5.04
N ILE A 22 -12.72 6.45 -3.72
CA ILE A 22 -13.78 6.24 -2.73
C ILE A 22 -14.92 7.26 -2.92
N VAL A 23 -14.56 8.53 -3.13
CA VAL A 23 -15.50 9.64 -3.33
C VAL A 23 -16.18 9.56 -4.71
N SER A 24 -15.44 9.31 -5.79
CA SER A 24 -16.03 9.26 -7.14
C SER A 24 -16.90 8.02 -7.37
N CYS A 25 -16.63 6.92 -6.66
CA CYS A 25 -17.34 5.65 -6.82
C CYS A 25 -18.41 5.39 -5.75
N ARG A 26 -18.89 6.41 -5.02
CA ARG A 26 -19.94 6.26 -3.98
C ARG A 26 -21.19 5.53 -4.49
N SER A 27 -21.66 5.85 -5.70
CA SER A 27 -22.79 5.17 -6.35
C SER A 27 -22.51 3.69 -6.58
N LEU A 28 -21.35 3.36 -7.16
CA LEU A 28 -20.92 1.98 -7.39
C LEU A 28 -20.86 1.18 -6.09
N HIS A 29 -20.32 1.76 -5.01
CA HIS A 29 -20.31 1.09 -3.70
C HIS A 29 -21.74 0.81 -3.21
N ALA A 30 -22.64 1.78 -3.35
CA ALA A 30 -24.04 1.63 -2.94
C ALA A 30 -24.77 0.55 -3.76
N ASP A 31 -24.52 0.47 -5.07
CA ASP A 31 -25.05 -0.58 -5.96
C ASP A 31 -24.53 -1.97 -5.58
N GLN A 32 -23.29 -2.05 -5.09
CA GLN A 32 -22.72 -3.27 -4.51
C GLN A 32 -23.18 -3.55 -3.07
N GLY A 33 -24.05 -2.70 -2.52
CA GLY A 33 -24.59 -2.83 -1.17
C GLY A 33 -23.59 -2.50 -0.06
N VAL A 34 -22.52 -1.76 -0.35
CA VAL A 34 -21.43 -1.42 0.58
C VAL A 34 -21.33 0.11 0.76
N ARG A 35 -20.97 0.55 1.98
CA ARG A 35 -20.53 1.93 2.25
C ARG A 35 -19.15 1.91 2.90
N LEU A 36 -18.17 2.54 2.26
CA LEU A 36 -16.83 2.72 2.82
C LEU A 36 -16.81 3.97 3.70
N ARG A 37 -16.71 3.80 5.01
CA ARG A 37 -16.71 4.90 5.98
C ARG A 37 -15.29 5.25 6.37
N VAL A 38 -14.74 6.34 5.83
CA VAL A 38 -13.38 6.76 6.14
C VAL A 38 -13.36 7.46 7.49
N LEU A 39 -12.67 6.86 8.47
CA LEU A 39 -12.59 7.36 9.84
C LEU A 39 -11.35 8.23 10.06
N GLY A 40 -10.28 7.96 9.31
CA GLY A 40 -9.05 8.72 9.40
C GLY A 40 -8.09 8.44 8.26
N VAL A 41 -7.22 9.41 8.02
CA VAL A 41 -6.18 9.38 7.00
C VAL A 41 -4.87 9.84 7.64
N SER A 42 -3.80 9.06 7.48
CA SER A 42 -2.47 9.39 7.99
C SER A 42 -1.54 9.83 6.85
N ASP A 43 -0.56 10.66 7.19
CA ASP A 43 0.67 10.80 6.42
C ASP A 43 1.83 10.17 7.19
N SER A 44 3.07 10.62 6.95
CA SER A 44 4.25 10.04 7.60
C SER A 44 4.38 10.37 9.08
N LYS A 45 3.70 11.40 9.59
CA LYS A 45 3.85 11.87 10.98
C LYS A 45 2.54 12.08 11.72
N THR A 46 1.46 12.27 10.98
CA THR A 46 0.18 12.73 11.53
C THR A 46 -0.96 11.84 11.09
N LEU A 47 -1.98 11.73 11.93
CA LEU A 47 -3.26 11.11 11.61
C LEU A 47 -4.36 12.14 11.81
N LEU A 48 -5.09 12.40 10.75
CA LEU A 48 -6.33 13.16 10.80
C LEU A 48 -7.48 12.15 10.94
N ALA A 49 -8.22 12.19 12.05
CA ALA A 49 -9.29 11.24 12.31
C ALA A 49 -10.48 11.87 13.04
N VAL A 50 -11.66 11.30 12.84
CA VAL A 50 -12.88 11.73 13.54
C VAL A 50 -12.80 11.47 15.05
N SER A 51 -13.42 12.35 15.83
CA SER A 51 -13.47 12.21 17.29
C SER A 51 -14.22 10.94 17.71
N ASN A 52 -15.43 10.73 17.17
CA ASN A 52 -16.26 9.56 17.46
C ASN A 52 -16.32 8.57 16.28
N VAL A 53 -15.51 7.51 16.34
CA VAL A 53 -15.40 6.52 15.26
C VAL A 53 -16.62 5.60 15.11
N SER A 54 -17.53 5.60 16.07
CA SER A 54 -18.74 4.76 16.03
C SER A 54 -19.78 5.31 15.06
N THR A 55 -19.95 6.63 15.03
CA THR A 55 -21.03 7.30 14.31
C THR A 55 -20.54 8.28 13.25
N ALA A 56 -19.37 8.90 13.42
CA ALA A 56 -18.86 9.92 12.51
C ALA A 56 -18.02 9.31 11.37
N GLU A 57 -17.82 10.12 10.33
CA GLU A 57 -16.94 9.85 9.19
C GLU A 57 -16.36 11.15 8.64
N LEU A 58 -15.24 11.06 7.93
CA LEU A 58 -14.76 12.16 7.11
C LEU A 58 -15.68 12.27 5.89
N ASP A 59 -16.37 13.41 5.77
CA ASP A 59 -17.22 13.71 4.61
C ASP A 59 -16.39 13.85 3.32
N ASP A 60 -17.07 13.76 2.18
CA ASP A 60 -16.42 13.80 0.87
C ASP A 60 -15.67 15.13 0.62
N GLY A 61 -16.15 16.25 1.17
CA GLY A 61 -15.46 17.54 1.08
C GLY A 61 -14.15 17.54 1.87
N SER A 62 -14.18 17.03 3.10
CA SER A 62 -12.99 16.81 3.94
C SER A 62 -11.97 15.90 3.27
N LEU A 63 -12.42 14.80 2.66
CA LEU A 63 -11.55 13.85 1.95
C LEU A 63 -10.87 14.48 0.71
N LEU A 64 -11.59 15.28 -0.05
CA LEU A 64 -11.04 15.96 -1.22
C LEU A 64 -10.06 17.08 -0.83
N GLU A 65 -10.33 17.80 0.25
CA GLU A 65 -9.41 18.84 0.74
C GLU A 65 -8.12 18.23 1.31
N ILE A 66 -8.20 17.08 2.01
CA ILE A 66 -7.03 16.26 2.39
C ILE A 66 -6.16 15.95 1.16
N CYS A 67 -6.78 15.50 0.07
CA CYS A 67 -6.06 15.20 -1.17
C CYS A 67 -5.36 16.44 -1.76
N ARG A 68 -6.03 17.60 -1.71
CA ARG A 68 -5.52 18.88 -2.22
C ARG A 68 -4.35 19.43 -1.41
N VAL A 69 -4.44 19.36 -0.09
CA VAL A 69 -3.35 19.78 0.82
C VAL A 69 -2.12 18.91 0.60
N LYS A 70 -2.30 17.57 0.53
CA LYS A 70 -1.18 16.65 0.31
C LYS A 70 -0.57 16.75 -1.10
N SER A 71 -1.35 17.09 -2.13
CA SER A 71 -0.79 17.30 -3.47
C SER A 71 0.15 18.50 -3.55
N ARG A 72 0.03 19.46 -2.63
CA ARG A 72 0.92 20.63 -2.51
C ARG A 72 2.14 20.38 -1.60
N GLY A 73 2.31 19.15 -1.10
CA GLY A 73 3.38 18.80 -0.16
C GLY A 73 3.16 19.31 1.28
N SER A 74 1.98 19.86 1.58
CA SER A 74 1.66 20.38 2.92
C SER A 74 1.34 19.25 3.91
N SER A 75 1.41 19.58 5.20
CA SER A 75 1.04 18.67 6.31
C SER A 75 -0.44 18.82 6.69
N PHE A 76 -1.02 17.83 7.38
CA PHE A 76 -2.39 17.91 7.92
C PHE A 76 -2.56 18.97 9.00
N THR A 77 -1.48 19.49 9.58
CA THR A 77 -1.57 20.67 10.46
C THR A 77 -2.17 21.89 9.76
N ALA A 78 -2.08 21.99 8.43
CA ALA A 78 -2.73 23.03 7.65
C ALA A 78 -4.26 22.89 7.59
N LEU A 79 -4.80 21.73 7.99
CA LEU A 79 -6.23 21.44 8.06
C LEU A 79 -6.80 21.64 9.47
N ALA A 80 -6.02 22.17 10.41
CA ALA A 80 -6.50 22.47 11.76
C ALA A 80 -7.69 23.44 11.68
N GLY A 81 -8.86 23.00 12.18
CA GLY A 81 -10.10 23.80 12.17
C GLY A 81 -10.96 23.67 10.92
N PHE A 82 -10.57 22.84 9.94
CA PHE A 82 -11.44 22.43 8.84
C PHE A 82 -12.24 21.19 9.28
N GLY A 83 -13.56 21.18 9.19
CA GLY A 83 -14.39 20.01 9.51
C GLY A 83 -14.39 19.54 10.98
N GLU A 84 -15.10 18.43 11.25
CA GLU A 84 -15.22 17.83 12.59
C GLU A 84 -14.21 16.68 12.79
N PHE A 85 -12.91 16.99 12.79
CA PHE A 85 -11.86 16.00 13.04
C PHE A 85 -10.72 16.53 13.91
N GLN A 86 -9.89 15.61 14.41
CA GLN A 86 -8.74 15.89 15.25
C GLN A 86 -7.46 15.42 14.56
N VAL A 87 -6.36 16.12 14.81
CA VAL A 87 -5.02 15.76 14.33
C VAL A 87 -4.25 15.16 15.50
N PHE A 88 -3.77 13.93 15.30
CA PHE A 88 -2.94 13.17 16.24
C PHE A 88 -1.51 13.08 15.68
N THR A 89 -0.50 13.08 16.55
CA THR A 89 0.91 13.03 16.14
C THR A 89 1.68 11.92 16.84
N ASP A 90 2.72 11.40 16.17
CA ASP A 90 3.66 10.40 16.72
C ASP A 90 2.96 9.19 17.38
N LEU A 91 3.17 8.97 18.69
CA LEU A 91 2.61 7.84 19.42
C LEU A 91 1.07 7.88 19.53
N GLU A 92 0.47 9.07 19.44
CA GLU A 92 -0.98 9.22 19.47
C GLU A 92 -1.64 8.62 18.23
N VAL A 93 -0.93 8.60 17.09
CA VAL A 93 -1.40 7.96 15.86
C VAL A 93 -1.68 6.49 16.09
N ILE A 94 -0.67 5.77 16.61
CA ILE A 94 -0.78 4.32 16.86
C ILE A 94 -1.88 4.06 17.89
N ARG A 95 -1.91 4.85 18.98
CA ARG A 95 -2.92 4.71 20.02
C ARG A 95 -4.34 4.87 19.46
N LYS A 96 -4.59 5.92 18.67
CA LYS A 96 -5.91 6.18 18.06
C LYS A 96 -6.32 5.06 17.11
N VAL A 97 -5.39 4.51 16.32
CA VAL A 97 -5.67 3.37 15.43
C VAL A 97 -6.07 2.13 16.25
N LEU A 98 -5.31 1.80 17.29
CA LEU A 98 -5.60 0.64 18.14
C LEU A 98 -6.91 0.80 18.92
N ASP A 99 -7.17 1.98 19.50
CA ASP A 99 -8.44 2.26 20.19
C ASP A 99 -9.63 2.09 19.24
N SER A 100 -9.49 2.54 17.99
CA SER A 100 -10.52 2.37 16.95
C SER A 100 -10.69 0.89 16.56
N ALA A 101 -9.59 0.14 16.46
CA ALA A 101 -9.59 -1.29 16.14
C ALA A 101 -10.25 -2.11 17.25
N MET A 102 -9.95 -1.83 18.53
CA MET A 102 -10.57 -2.49 19.67
C MET A 102 -12.09 -2.29 19.70
N LEU A 103 -12.56 -1.09 19.34
CA LEU A 103 -13.99 -0.76 19.34
C LEU A 103 -14.74 -1.37 18.16
N LEU A 104 -14.14 -1.35 16.96
CA LEU A 104 -14.83 -1.66 15.71
C LEU A 104 -14.48 -3.03 15.13
N GLY A 105 -13.40 -3.67 15.57
CA GLY A 105 -12.90 -4.92 14.99
C GLY A 105 -13.94 -6.03 14.96
N ARG A 106 -14.55 -6.33 16.10
CA ARG A 106 -15.55 -7.41 16.24
C ARG A 106 -16.97 -7.01 15.87
N SER A 107 -17.28 -5.71 15.87
CA SER A 107 -18.64 -5.21 15.68
C SER A 107 -18.92 -4.89 14.20
N ALA A 108 -18.10 -4.04 13.60
CA ALA A 108 -18.27 -3.54 12.23
C ALA A 108 -17.21 -4.05 11.25
N GLY A 109 -16.08 -4.56 11.74
CA GLY A 109 -14.94 -5.00 10.95
C GLY A 109 -14.15 -3.81 10.40
N LEU A 110 -13.32 -3.18 11.23
CA LEU A 110 -12.41 -2.12 10.80
C LEU A 110 -11.44 -2.65 9.73
N ALA A 111 -11.29 -1.90 8.64
CA ALA A 111 -10.25 -2.12 7.65
C ALA A 111 -9.11 -1.10 7.82
N LEU A 112 -7.92 -1.56 8.20
CA LEU A 112 -6.71 -0.74 8.18
C LEU A 112 -6.04 -0.87 6.79
N VAL A 113 -5.97 0.23 6.06
CA VAL A 113 -5.42 0.26 4.70
C VAL A 113 -4.02 0.87 4.72
N ASP A 114 -2.98 0.08 4.45
CA ASP A 114 -1.59 0.57 4.39
C ASP A 114 -1.19 0.94 2.96
N CYS A 115 -1.29 2.22 2.67
CA CYS A 115 -0.76 2.88 1.46
C CYS A 115 0.55 3.63 1.73
N SER A 116 1.21 3.35 2.86
CA SER A 116 2.52 3.92 3.16
C SER A 116 3.64 3.21 2.39
N ALA A 117 4.86 3.72 2.54
CA ALA A 117 6.08 3.11 2.05
C ALA A 117 7.06 2.81 3.19
N SER A 118 6.58 2.67 4.44
CA SER A 118 7.43 2.45 5.62
C SER A 118 7.36 1.02 6.15
N SER A 119 8.43 0.54 6.76
CA SER A 119 8.42 -0.68 7.59
C SER A 119 7.78 -0.46 8.96
N ASP A 120 7.67 0.80 9.41
CA ASP A 120 7.22 1.13 10.76
C ASP A 120 5.75 0.78 11.02
N THR A 121 4.96 0.62 9.95
CA THR A 121 3.55 0.20 10.04
C THR A 121 3.40 -1.26 10.46
N LEU A 122 4.43 -2.09 10.32
CA LEU A 122 4.33 -3.54 10.56
C LEU A 122 3.82 -3.87 11.97
N LYS A 123 4.33 -3.17 12.99
CA LYS A 123 3.92 -3.40 14.38
C LYS A 123 2.43 -3.14 14.58
N VAL A 124 1.91 -2.00 14.10
CA VAL A 124 0.49 -1.66 14.25
C VAL A 124 -0.39 -2.59 13.40
N LEU A 125 0.06 -3.00 12.21
CA LEU A 125 -0.66 -3.97 11.36
C LEU A 125 -0.85 -5.30 12.09
N ASN A 126 0.22 -5.85 12.68
CA ASN A 126 0.17 -7.09 13.44
C ASN A 126 -0.77 -6.99 14.66
N GLN A 127 -0.76 -5.87 15.38
CA GLN A 127 -1.68 -5.64 16.51
C GLN A 127 -3.14 -5.51 16.05
N VAL A 128 -3.40 -4.93 14.88
CA VAL A 128 -4.75 -4.81 14.33
C VAL A 128 -5.28 -6.16 13.85
N VAL A 129 -4.43 -7.03 13.29
CA VAL A 129 -4.79 -8.43 12.98
C VAL A 129 -5.18 -9.20 14.23
N ASP A 130 -4.44 -9.04 15.35
CA ASP A 130 -4.78 -9.67 16.64
C ASP A 130 -6.15 -9.23 17.19
N LEU A 131 -6.69 -8.09 16.72
CA LEU A 131 -7.99 -7.53 17.10
C LEU A 131 -9.11 -7.92 16.11
N ASP A 132 -8.93 -8.97 15.32
CA ASP A 132 -9.89 -9.49 14.33
C ASP A 132 -10.27 -8.47 13.22
N CYS A 133 -9.44 -7.44 13.03
CA CYS A 133 -9.67 -6.43 11.99
C CYS A 133 -9.15 -6.90 10.63
N CYS A 134 -9.62 -6.23 9.56
CA CYS A 134 -9.11 -6.43 8.22
C CYS A 134 -7.92 -5.51 7.93
N VAL A 135 -6.97 -6.00 7.15
CA VAL A 135 -5.80 -5.26 6.68
C VAL A 135 -5.75 -5.30 5.15
N VAL A 136 -5.56 -4.15 4.52
CA VAL A 136 -5.41 -4.03 3.06
C VAL A 136 -4.09 -3.35 2.76
N LEU A 137 -3.21 -3.98 1.99
CA LEU A 137 -1.84 -3.51 1.78
C LEU A 137 -1.62 -3.12 0.32
N ALA A 138 -1.14 -1.89 0.12
CA ALA A 138 -0.35 -1.51 -1.06
C ALA A 138 1.15 -1.46 -0.73
N ASN A 139 1.49 -1.36 0.56
CA ASN A 139 2.84 -1.45 1.06
C ASN A 139 3.39 -2.89 1.02
N LYS A 140 4.51 -3.08 0.33
CA LYS A 140 5.19 -4.38 0.21
C LYS A 140 6.03 -4.72 1.43
N LYS A 141 6.56 -3.71 2.15
CA LYS A 141 7.58 -3.90 3.19
C LYS A 141 7.12 -4.86 4.29
N PRO A 142 5.87 -4.77 4.83
CA PRO A 142 5.37 -5.72 5.82
C PRO A 142 5.37 -7.18 5.33
N LEU A 143 5.03 -7.42 4.06
CA LEU A 143 4.98 -8.77 3.49
C LEU A 143 6.36 -9.35 3.18
N THR A 144 7.38 -8.50 3.12
CA THR A 144 8.78 -8.86 2.87
C THR A 144 9.65 -8.79 4.13
N ALA A 145 9.04 -8.59 5.30
CA ALA A 145 9.72 -8.59 6.59
C ALA A 145 10.17 -10.01 7.00
N ALA A 146 10.60 -10.17 8.24
CA ALA A 146 10.92 -11.49 8.80
C ALA A 146 9.75 -12.47 8.61
N LEU A 147 10.05 -13.77 8.47
CA LEU A 147 9.03 -14.79 8.23
C LEU A 147 7.98 -14.83 9.35
N GLU A 148 8.37 -14.60 10.60
CA GLU A 148 7.45 -14.54 11.75
C GLU A 148 6.41 -13.43 11.60
N ASP A 149 6.86 -12.24 11.18
CA ASP A 149 5.99 -11.10 10.93
C ASP A 149 5.06 -11.34 9.74
N TYR A 150 5.59 -11.93 8.66
CA TYR A 150 4.79 -12.31 7.49
C TYR A 150 3.70 -13.31 7.88
N ASP A 151 4.06 -14.39 8.58
CA ASP A 151 3.14 -15.44 9.02
C ASP A 151 2.03 -14.87 9.89
N LYS A 152 2.38 -13.98 10.81
CA LYS A 152 1.41 -13.31 11.66
C LYS A 152 0.45 -12.47 10.82
N LEU A 153 0.97 -11.66 9.90
CA LEU A 153 0.17 -10.79 9.05
C LEU A 153 -0.79 -11.59 8.15
N VAL A 154 -0.36 -12.73 7.61
CA VAL A 154 -1.20 -13.55 6.72
C VAL A 154 -1.97 -14.68 7.43
N SER A 155 -1.86 -14.77 8.76
CA SER A 155 -2.52 -15.81 9.57
C SER A 155 -4.05 -15.85 9.42
N ASN A 156 -4.66 -14.72 9.05
CA ASN A 156 -6.08 -14.60 8.76
C ASN A 156 -6.32 -14.22 7.28
N PRO A 157 -6.32 -15.19 6.35
CA PRO A 157 -6.41 -14.92 4.90
C PRO A 157 -7.76 -14.32 4.47
N ARG A 158 -8.79 -14.37 5.32
CA ARG A 158 -10.08 -13.71 5.04
C ARG A 158 -10.02 -12.20 5.28
N CYS A 159 -9.16 -11.77 6.20
CA CYS A 159 -9.07 -10.40 6.67
C CYS A 159 -7.89 -9.63 6.08
N VAL A 160 -6.90 -10.31 5.48
CA VAL A 160 -5.73 -9.64 4.88
C VAL A 160 -5.75 -9.73 3.36
N ARG A 161 -5.63 -8.58 2.69
CA ARG A 161 -5.59 -8.44 1.22
C ARG A 161 -4.41 -7.58 0.80
N TYR A 162 -3.74 -7.96 -0.28
CA TYR A 162 -2.52 -7.27 -0.74
C TYR A 162 -2.34 -7.28 -2.26
N GLU A 163 -3.45 -7.28 -3.01
CA GLU A 163 -3.45 -7.34 -4.48
C GLU A 163 -2.54 -6.28 -5.10
N SER A 164 -2.64 -5.03 -4.65
CA SER A 164 -1.87 -3.90 -5.19
C SER A 164 -0.36 -3.97 -4.95
N THR A 165 0.12 -4.94 -4.16
CA THR A 165 1.56 -5.09 -3.89
C THR A 165 2.33 -5.68 -5.07
N VAL A 166 1.67 -6.48 -5.92
CA VAL A 166 2.28 -7.13 -7.10
C VAL A 166 1.37 -6.94 -8.32
N GLY A 167 1.91 -6.39 -9.40
CA GLY A 167 1.13 -6.17 -10.63
C GLY A 167 0.23 -4.92 -10.61
N ALA A 168 0.28 -4.11 -9.56
CA ALA A 168 -0.49 -2.88 -9.40
C ALA A 168 -2.01 -3.10 -9.52
N GLY A 169 -2.61 -2.84 -10.69
CA GLY A 169 -4.03 -3.10 -10.97
C GLY A 169 -4.33 -4.48 -11.54
N LEU A 170 -3.29 -5.27 -11.88
CA LEU A 170 -3.44 -6.61 -12.41
C LEU A 170 -3.79 -7.61 -11.29
N PRO A 171 -4.69 -8.59 -11.53
CA PRO A 171 -5.14 -9.53 -10.51
C PRO A 171 -4.14 -10.68 -10.26
N VAL A 172 -2.89 -10.36 -9.95
CA VAL A 172 -1.82 -11.36 -9.77
C VAL A 172 -2.07 -12.26 -8.55
N ILE A 173 -2.32 -11.67 -7.37
CA ILE A 173 -2.49 -12.38 -6.12
C ILE A 173 -3.79 -13.20 -6.15
N ALA A 174 -4.88 -12.62 -6.64
CA ALA A 174 -6.15 -13.31 -6.82
C ALA A 174 -6.05 -14.49 -7.80
N SER A 175 -5.33 -14.33 -8.92
CA SER A 175 -5.15 -15.41 -9.90
C SER A 175 -4.34 -16.57 -9.32
N LEU A 176 -3.22 -16.28 -8.64
CA LEU A 176 -2.41 -17.31 -7.99
C LEU A 176 -3.20 -18.06 -6.91
N ASN A 177 -3.93 -17.34 -6.05
CA ASN A 177 -4.79 -17.97 -5.04
C ASN A 177 -5.85 -18.88 -5.66
N ARG A 178 -6.43 -18.50 -6.80
CA ARG A 178 -7.43 -19.33 -7.50
C ARG A 178 -6.83 -20.64 -8.02
N ILE A 179 -5.62 -20.59 -8.59
CA ILE A 179 -4.89 -21.77 -9.08
C ILE A 179 -4.47 -22.68 -7.91
N ILE A 180 -3.95 -22.09 -6.82
CA ILE A 180 -3.62 -22.84 -5.60
C ILE A 180 -4.88 -23.53 -5.04
N SER A 181 -6.01 -22.82 -5.03
CA SER A 181 -7.28 -23.34 -4.52
C SER A 181 -7.89 -24.44 -5.38
N SER A 182 -7.59 -24.48 -6.70
CA SER A 182 -8.02 -25.59 -7.57
C SER A 182 -7.16 -26.85 -7.40
N GLY A 183 -6.01 -26.73 -6.72
CA GLY A 183 -5.05 -27.82 -6.53
C GLY A 183 -4.09 -28.00 -7.71
N ASP A 184 -4.07 -27.05 -8.65
CA ASP A 184 -3.17 -27.10 -9.80
C ASP A 184 -1.74 -26.72 -9.38
N PRO A 185 -0.72 -27.53 -9.75
CA PRO A 185 0.66 -27.21 -9.43
C PRO A 185 1.16 -26.03 -10.27
N ILE A 186 1.76 -25.04 -9.60
CA ILE A 186 2.40 -23.90 -10.25
C ILE A 186 3.90 -24.22 -10.40
N ASN A 187 4.31 -24.50 -11.64
CA ASN A 187 5.71 -24.84 -11.94
C ASN A 187 6.62 -23.61 -12.08
N ASN A 188 6.10 -22.51 -12.62
CA ASN A 188 6.87 -21.30 -12.86
C ASN A 188 5.97 -20.05 -12.91
N VAL A 189 6.49 -18.91 -12.46
CA VAL A 189 5.87 -17.60 -12.61
C VAL A 189 6.89 -16.67 -13.24
N VAL A 190 6.57 -16.17 -14.44
CA VAL A 190 7.40 -15.21 -15.18
C VAL A 190 6.57 -13.96 -15.42
N GLY A 191 7.15 -12.78 -15.17
CA GLY A 191 6.46 -11.52 -15.39
C GLY A 191 7.40 -10.32 -15.38
N SER A 192 7.00 -9.27 -16.09
CA SER A 192 7.61 -7.94 -15.98
C SER A 192 6.91 -7.18 -14.86
N LEU A 193 7.60 -7.01 -13.74
CA LEU A 193 7.01 -6.51 -12.49
C LEU A 193 7.34 -5.04 -12.20
N SER A 194 8.10 -4.35 -13.06
CA SER A 194 8.42 -2.93 -12.93
C SER A 194 8.19 -2.19 -14.25
N GLY A 195 7.27 -1.22 -14.22
CA GLY A 195 7.00 -0.37 -15.38
C GLY A 195 8.19 0.51 -15.74
N THR A 196 8.88 1.06 -14.73
CA THR A 196 10.06 1.92 -14.92
C THR A 196 11.21 1.16 -15.57
N LEU A 197 11.52 -0.05 -15.07
CA LEU A 197 12.53 -0.90 -15.71
C LEU A 197 12.08 -1.33 -17.10
N GLY A 198 10.82 -1.74 -17.28
CA GLY A 198 10.30 -2.11 -18.60
C GLY A 198 10.42 -1.00 -19.64
N TYR A 199 10.09 0.24 -19.26
CA TYR A 199 10.27 1.42 -20.12
C TYR A 199 11.75 1.64 -20.45
N VAL A 200 12.61 1.69 -19.43
CA VAL A 200 14.04 1.94 -19.61
C VAL A 200 14.67 0.88 -20.52
N MET A 201 14.32 -0.40 -20.35
CA MET A 201 14.85 -1.48 -21.20
C MET A 201 14.36 -1.37 -22.64
N SER A 202 13.08 -1.06 -22.85
CA SER A 202 12.53 -0.90 -24.20
C SER A 202 13.24 0.20 -24.97
N GLU A 203 13.53 1.32 -24.32
CA GLU A 203 14.22 2.46 -24.93
C GLU A 203 15.70 2.16 -25.23
N ILE A 204 16.38 1.38 -24.38
CA ILE A 204 17.77 0.94 -24.63
C ILE A 204 17.82 -0.06 -25.78
N GLU A 205 16.85 -0.98 -25.87
CA GLU A 205 16.73 -1.92 -26.99
C GLU A 205 16.56 -1.20 -28.34
N GLU A 206 15.94 -0.01 -28.34
CA GLU A 206 15.86 0.88 -29.50
C GLU A 206 17.19 1.62 -29.80
N GLY A 207 18.23 1.41 -29.01
CA GLY A 207 19.56 1.99 -29.21
C GLY A 207 19.79 3.33 -28.52
N LYS A 208 18.89 3.78 -27.64
CA LYS A 208 19.05 5.05 -26.93
C LYS A 208 20.07 4.93 -25.79
N PRO A 209 20.93 5.95 -25.54
CA PRO A 209 21.86 5.92 -24.43
C PRO A 209 21.14 5.85 -23.08
N PHE A 210 21.58 4.95 -22.19
CA PHE A 210 20.99 4.75 -20.86
C PHE A 210 20.81 6.06 -20.06
N SER A 211 21.83 6.93 -20.07
CA SER A 211 21.81 8.19 -19.32
C SER A 211 20.76 9.18 -19.85
N GLU A 212 20.43 9.14 -21.13
CA GLU A 212 19.36 9.96 -21.72
C GLU A 212 17.99 9.39 -21.36
N VAL A 213 17.83 8.07 -21.48
CA VAL A 213 16.58 7.37 -21.13
C VAL A 213 16.21 7.60 -19.67
N VAL A 214 17.16 7.50 -18.74
CA VAL A 214 16.91 7.76 -17.31
C VAL A 214 16.49 9.22 -17.07
N LYS A 215 17.10 10.19 -17.76
CA LYS A 215 16.69 11.60 -17.68
C LYS A 215 15.27 11.81 -18.18
N VAL A 216 14.91 11.18 -19.30
CA VAL A 216 13.55 11.23 -19.86
C VAL A 216 12.56 10.57 -18.91
N ALA A 217 12.85 9.36 -18.42
CA ALA A 217 12.01 8.65 -17.45
C ALA A 217 11.74 9.50 -16.19
N LYS A 218 12.77 10.18 -15.68
CA LYS A 218 12.63 11.11 -14.56
C LYS A 218 11.76 12.31 -14.90
N ALA A 219 11.94 12.91 -16.08
CA ALA A 219 11.14 14.05 -16.55
C ALA A 219 9.65 13.69 -16.74
N LEU A 220 9.37 12.46 -17.17
CA LEU A 220 8.02 11.90 -17.29
C LEU A 220 7.42 11.45 -15.95
N GLY A 221 8.20 11.48 -14.86
CA GLY A 221 7.77 11.03 -13.54
C GLY A 221 7.62 9.51 -13.40
N TYR A 222 8.32 8.73 -14.24
CA TYR A 222 8.34 7.27 -14.13
C TYR A 222 9.29 6.77 -13.03
N THR A 223 10.23 7.60 -12.60
CA THR A 223 11.14 7.29 -11.50
C THR A 223 10.75 8.06 -10.25
N GLU A 224 11.16 7.55 -9.10
CA GLU A 224 11.27 8.31 -7.87
C GLU A 224 12.27 9.48 -8.02
N PRO A 225 12.31 10.44 -7.07
CA PRO A 225 13.26 11.56 -7.12
C PRO A 225 14.72 11.12 -7.30
N ASP A 226 15.07 9.96 -6.74
CA ASP A 226 16.30 9.21 -7.00
C ASP A 226 15.99 7.97 -7.87
N PRO A 227 16.39 7.97 -9.17
CA PRO A 227 16.14 6.84 -10.07
C PRO A 227 16.74 5.51 -9.62
N ARG A 228 17.71 5.53 -8.70
CA ARG A 228 18.34 4.30 -8.17
C ARG A 228 17.34 3.44 -7.40
N ASP A 229 16.33 4.05 -6.80
CA ASP A 229 15.32 3.32 -6.03
C ASP A 229 14.52 2.37 -6.94
N ASP A 230 14.21 2.79 -8.16
CA ASP A 230 13.53 1.96 -9.17
C ASP A 230 14.49 1.00 -9.90
N LEU A 231 15.69 1.48 -10.22
CA LEU A 231 16.64 0.76 -11.07
C LEU A 231 17.51 -0.26 -10.32
N SER A 232 17.53 -0.20 -8.98
CA SER A 232 18.18 -1.21 -8.13
C SER A 232 17.59 -2.61 -8.27
N GLY A 233 16.36 -2.73 -8.77
CA GLY A 233 15.65 -4.00 -8.84
C GLY A 233 15.01 -4.44 -7.51
N MET A 234 15.24 -3.71 -6.41
CA MET A 234 14.70 -4.06 -5.09
C MET A 234 13.17 -4.11 -5.04
N ASP A 235 12.47 -3.26 -5.80
CA ASP A 235 11.01 -3.32 -5.91
C ASP A 235 10.55 -4.63 -6.59
N VAL A 236 11.25 -5.06 -7.65
CA VAL A 236 11.00 -6.32 -8.34
C VAL A 236 11.29 -7.51 -7.42
N ALA A 237 12.40 -7.47 -6.69
CA ALA A 237 12.75 -8.49 -5.72
C ALA A 237 11.69 -8.64 -4.63
N ARG A 238 11.17 -7.53 -4.07
CA ARG A 238 10.07 -7.57 -3.09
C ARG A 238 8.80 -8.17 -3.69
N LYS A 239 8.43 -7.82 -4.92
CA LYS A 239 7.27 -8.40 -5.61
C LYS A 239 7.45 -9.91 -5.83
N GLY A 240 8.63 -10.32 -6.27
CA GLY A 240 9.01 -11.73 -6.39
C GLY A 240 8.94 -12.47 -5.06
N LEU A 241 9.41 -11.86 -3.97
CA LEU A 241 9.34 -12.44 -2.62
C LEU A 241 7.90 -12.69 -2.18
N ILE A 242 7.01 -11.72 -2.42
CA ILE A 242 5.58 -11.85 -2.09
C ILE A 242 4.95 -13.01 -2.85
N VAL A 243 5.26 -13.15 -4.15
CA VAL A 243 4.78 -14.27 -4.97
C VAL A 243 5.36 -15.60 -4.48
N ALA A 244 6.68 -15.68 -4.24
CA ALA A 244 7.32 -16.89 -3.74
C ALA A 244 6.72 -17.34 -2.39
N ARG A 245 6.53 -16.41 -1.45
CA ARG A 245 5.90 -16.70 -0.15
C ARG A 245 4.45 -17.15 -0.31
N LEU A 246 3.69 -16.54 -1.22
CA LEU A 246 2.32 -16.97 -1.56
C LEU A 246 2.28 -18.40 -2.10
N LEU A 247 3.31 -18.81 -2.86
CA LEU A 247 3.49 -20.19 -3.34
C LEU A 247 4.01 -21.16 -2.26
N GLY A 248 4.11 -20.72 -1.01
CA GLY A 248 4.54 -21.54 0.14
C GLY A 248 6.04 -21.55 0.40
N TRP A 249 6.84 -20.75 -0.31
CA TRP A 249 8.30 -20.73 -0.14
C TRP A 249 8.67 -19.95 1.12
N ARG A 250 9.44 -20.59 2.01
CA ARG A 250 9.92 -20.01 3.27
C ARG A 250 11.28 -19.34 3.07
N ILE A 251 11.31 -18.20 2.40
CA ILE A 251 12.55 -17.47 2.07
C ILE A 251 12.51 -16.01 2.51
N ASN A 252 13.68 -15.39 2.59
CA ASN A 252 13.91 -13.97 2.84
C ASN A 252 14.48 -13.28 1.59
N LEU A 253 14.56 -11.95 1.63
CA LEU A 253 15.01 -11.14 0.50
C LEU A 253 16.43 -11.50 0.06
N ASP A 254 17.32 -11.82 0.99
CA ASP A 254 18.71 -12.23 0.73
C ASP A 254 18.82 -13.57 -0.04
N ASN A 255 17.74 -14.35 -0.11
CA ASN A 255 17.70 -15.58 -0.91
C ASN A 255 17.40 -15.30 -2.39
N ILE A 256 16.99 -14.09 -2.75
CA ILE A 256 16.67 -13.71 -4.12
C ILE A 256 17.97 -13.42 -4.85
N LYS A 257 18.25 -14.21 -5.88
CA LYS A 257 19.38 -13.93 -6.79
C LYS A 257 18.99 -12.79 -7.70
N GLU A 258 19.57 -11.62 -7.46
CA GLU A 258 19.38 -10.45 -8.28
C GLU A 258 20.53 -10.33 -9.29
N ASN A 259 20.22 -10.45 -10.57
CA ASN A 259 21.13 -10.01 -11.62
C ASN A 259 20.81 -8.53 -11.89
N MET A 260 21.33 -7.64 -11.03
CA MET A 260 21.08 -6.21 -11.13
C MET A 260 21.67 -5.63 -12.42
N PHE A 261 20.95 -4.69 -13.03
CA PHE A 261 21.39 -3.95 -14.21
C PHE A 261 22.50 -2.93 -13.88
N LEU A 262 22.51 -2.43 -12.64
CA LEU A 262 23.49 -1.48 -12.13
C LEU A 262 24.20 -2.12 -10.95
N THR A 263 25.49 -2.40 -11.10
CA THR A 263 26.34 -2.64 -9.92
C THR A 263 26.41 -1.34 -9.10
N TYR A 264 26.48 -1.41 -7.77
CA TYR A 264 26.64 -0.22 -6.91
C TYR A 264 27.74 0.76 -7.37
N LYS A 265 28.74 0.27 -8.12
CA LYS A 265 29.82 1.05 -8.72
C LYS A 265 29.37 1.98 -9.87
N SER A 266 28.35 1.61 -10.64
CA SER A 266 27.81 2.42 -11.75
C SER A 266 26.76 3.44 -11.29
N LEU A 267 26.48 3.51 -9.99
CA LEU A 267 25.52 4.42 -9.36
C LEU A 267 26.19 5.58 -8.60
N ALA A 268 27.51 5.60 -8.56
CA ALA A 268 28.34 6.57 -7.84
C ALA A 268 29.00 7.62 -8.76
N ASP A 269 28.95 7.38 -10.08
CA ASP A 269 29.45 8.27 -11.15
C ASP A 269 28.28 8.83 -11.97
#